data_AF-A0A1I3YJD7-F1
#
_entry.id   AF-A0A1I3YJD7-F1
#
_cell.length_a   1.000
_cell.length_b   1.000
_cell.length_c   1.000
_cell.angle_alpha   90.00
_cell.angle_beta   90.00
_cell.angle_gamma   90.00
#
_symmetry.space_group_name_H-M   'P 1'
#
loop_
_entity.id
_entity.type
_entity.pdbx_description
1 polymer ?
#
loop_
_entity_poly.entity_id
_entity_poly.type
_entity_poly.pdbx_seq_one_letter_code
_entity_poly.pdbx_strand_id
1 'polypeptide(L)'
;MSKIERFEDLEVWKMARSFSNKEFVQFLFIAKGSCGEIRSQLYRALDIGYICQEEFEQLYQEALQISQSLSGFIKYLKTSELRGTKYK
;
A
#
# COMPACT_ATOMS: atom_id res chain seq x y z
N MET A 1 -10.35 -23.05 14.33
CA MET A 1 -10.08 -21.80 13.58
C MET A 1 -11.24 -20.86 13.81
N SER A 2 -11.00 -19.62 14.25
CA SER A 2 -12.05 -18.60 14.35
C SER A 2 -12.62 -18.33 12.96
N LYS A 3 -13.96 -18.27 12.85
CA LYS A 3 -14.66 -17.97 11.60
C LYS A 3 -14.35 -16.52 11.20
N ILE A 4 -13.91 -16.30 9.95
CA ILE A 4 -13.70 -14.96 9.38
C ILE A 4 -15.03 -14.52 8.76
N GLU A 5 -15.64 -13.48 9.31
CA GLU A 5 -16.90 -12.93 8.78
C GLU A 5 -16.72 -11.51 8.24
N ARG A 6 -15.69 -10.79 8.70
CA ARG A 6 -15.32 -9.46 8.25
C ARG A 6 -13.81 -9.38 8.01
N PHE A 7 -13.40 -8.40 7.20
CA PHE A 7 -11.99 -8.12 6.93
C PHE A 7 -11.19 -7.90 8.23
N GLU A 8 -11.84 -7.34 9.25
CA GLU A 8 -11.24 -7.07 10.55
C GLU A 8 -10.87 -8.32 11.36
N ASP A 9 -11.40 -9.48 10.99
CA ASP A 9 -11.15 -10.74 11.68
C ASP A 9 -9.82 -11.40 11.26
N LEU A 10 -9.21 -10.91 10.17
CA LEU A 10 -7.95 -11.42 9.65
C LEU A 10 -6.78 -11.17 10.62
N GLU A 11 -5.93 -12.18 10.84
CA GLU A 11 -4.76 -12.03 11.72
C GLU A 11 -3.78 -10.96 11.22
N VAL A 12 -3.56 -10.87 9.91
CA VAL A 12 -2.76 -9.80 9.31
C VAL A 12 -3.33 -8.41 9.61
N TRP A 13 -4.66 -8.29 9.67
CA TRP A 13 -5.33 -7.04 10.04
C TRP A 13 -5.14 -6.71 11.51
N LYS A 14 -5.26 -7.71 12.39
CA LYS A 14 -4.99 -7.55 13.83
C LYS A 14 -3.54 -7.13 14.08
N MET A 15 -2.58 -7.72 13.38
CA MET A 15 -1.16 -7.34 13.44
C MET A 15 -0.92 -5.91 12.96
N ALA A 16 -1.51 -5.51 11.82
CA ALA A 16 -1.40 -4.15 11.31
C ALA A 16 -1.92 -3.09 12.30
N ARG A 17 -2.94 -3.44 13.09
CA ARG A 17 -3.51 -2.59 14.16
C ARG A 17 -2.71 -2.56 15.47
N SER A 18 -1.59 -3.28 15.57
CA SER A 18 -0.66 -3.11 16.71
C SER A 18 -0.06 -1.71 16.77
N PHE A 19 -0.04 -1.00 15.62
CA PHE A 19 0.29 0.42 15.53
C PHE A 19 -0.95 1.29 15.70
N SER A 20 -0.76 2.55 16.09
CA SER A 20 -1.85 3.53 15.97
C SER A 20 -2.19 3.78 14.49
N ASN A 21 -3.45 4.13 14.19
CA ASN A 21 -3.85 4.45 12.81
C ASN A 21 -2.99 5.56 12.20
N LYS A 22 -2.50 6.52 13.01
CA LYS A 22 -1.60 7.59 12.56
C LYS A 22 -0.24 7.06 12.10
N GLU A 23 0.40 6.20 12.91
CA GLU A 23 1.68 5.57 12.56
C GLU A 23 1.52 4.66 11.34
N PHE A 24 0.43 3.90 11.28
CA PHE A 24 0.19 3.01 10.14
C PHE A 24 -0.03 3.79 8.84
N VAL A 25 -0.82 4.87 8.89
CA VAL A 25 -0.99 5.79 7.75
C VAL A 25 0.34 6.38 7.28
N GLN A 26 1.28 6.67 8.19
CA GLN A 26 2.62 7.14 7.81
C GLN A 26 3.37 6.09 7.00
N PHE A 27 3.36 4.82 7.42
CA PHE A 27 3.97 3.73 6.66
C PHE A 27 3.34 3.56 5.27
N LEU A 28 2.01 3.70 5.17
CA LEU A 28 1.32 3.62 3.88
C LEU A 28 1.68 4.79 2.95
N PHE A 29 1.91 5.99 3.49
CA PHE A 29 2.42 7.12 2.69
C PHE A 29 3.83 6.86 2.16
N ILE A 30 4.71 6.25 2.97
CA ILE A 30 6.05 5.84 2.53
C ILE A 30 5.93 4.83 1.37
N ALA A 31 5.13 3.77 1.55
CA ALA A 31 4.91 2.77 0.51
C ALA A 31 4.36 3.38 -0.79
N LYS A 32 3.39 4.31 -0.68
CA LYS A 32 2.85 5.05 -1.83
C LYS A 32 3.91 5.92 -2.51
N GLY A 33 4.81 6.52 -1.75
CA GLY A 33 5.98 7.25 -2.26
C GLY A 33 6.90 6.35 -3.07
N SER A 34 7.23 5.16 -2.55
CA SER A 34 8.05 4.17 -3.24
C SER A 34 7.45 3.74 -4.59
N CYS A 35 6.12 3.60 -4.71
CA CYS A 35 5.47 3.36 -6.00
C CYS A 35 5.68 4.51 -7.01
N GLY A 36 5.79 5.77 -6.54
CA GLY A 36 6.15 6.91 -7.38
C GLY A 36 7.60 6.87 -7.86
N GLU A 37 8.51 6.48 -6.98
CA GLU A 37 9.93 6.32 -7.30
C GLU A 37 10.16 5.20 -8.33
N ILE A 38 9.51 4.04 -8.15
CA ILE A 38 9.58 2.92 -9.10
C ILE A 38 9.12 3.38 -10.49
N ARG A 39 7.97 4.04 -10.61
CA ARG A 39 7.49 4.55 -11.91
C ARG A 39 8.50 5.48 -12.58
N SER A 40 9.18 6.32 -11.80
CA SER A 40 10.25 7.19 -12.33
C SER A 40 11.51 6.41 -12.75
N GLN A 41 11.84 5.33 -12.04
CA GLN A 41 12.94 4.43 -12.38
C GLN A 41 12.63 3.59 -13.64
N LEU A 42 11.39 3.17 -13.84
CA LEU A 42 10.96 2.44 -15.03
C LEU A 42 11.19 3.25 -16.31
N TYR A 43 10.93 4.56 -16.29
CA TYR A 43 11.25 5.42 -17.44
C TYR A 43 12.74 5.39 -17.75
N ARG A 44 13.60 5.54 -16.73
CA ARG A 44 15.05 5.46 -16.92
C ARG A 44 15.50 4.10 -17.44
N ALA A 45 14.89 3.01 -16.94
CA ALA A 45 15.20 1.65 -17.39
C ALA A 45 14.81 1.44 -18.85
N LEU A 46 13.67 1.99 -19.28
CA LEU A 46 13.23 1.97 -20.68
C LEU A 46 14.16 2.81 -21.57
N ASP A 47 14.51 4.03 -21.14
CA ASP A 47 15.35 4.95 -21.91
C ASP A 47 16.74 4.37 -22.23
N ILE A 48 17.32 3.60 -21.31
CA ILE A 48 18.62 2.93 -21.51
C ILE A 48 18.49 1.54 -22.16
N GLY A 49 17.28 1.11 -22.51
CA GLY A 49 17.01 -0.19 -23.12
C GLY A 49 17.21 -1.39 -22.19
N TYR A 50 17.11 -1.20 -20.87
CA TYR A 50 17.22 -2.29 -19.89
C TYR A 50 15.95 -3.15 -19.82
N ILE A 51 14.81 -2.57 -20.15
CA ILE A 51 13.51 -3.24 -20.28
C ILE A 51 12.85 -2.87 -21.61
N CYS A 52 11.99 -3.72 -22.13
CA CYS A 52 11.19 -3.40 -23.32
C CYS A 52 9.93 -2.58 -22.95
N GLN A 53 9.25 -2.06 -23.98
CA GLN A 53 8.03 -1.26 -23.80
C GLN A 53 6.91 -2.06 -23.12
N GLU A 54 6.81 -3.36 -23.38
CA GLU A 54 5.79 -4.24 -22.81
C GLU A 54 6.01 -4.45 -21.31
N GLU A 55 7.26 -4.72 -20.91
CA GLU A 55 7.67 -4.83 -19.50
C GLU A 55 7.46 -3.50 -18.76
N PHE A 56 7.81 -2.38 -19.40
CA PHE A 56 7.57 -1.05 -18.85
C PHE A 56 6.08 -0.84 -18.55
N GLU A 57 5.20 -1.09 -19.52
CA GLU A 57 3.77 -0.84 -19.37
C GLU A 57 3.18 -1.72 -18.26
N GLN A 58 3.53 -3.00 -18.24
CA GLN A 58 3.09 -3.92 -17.19
C GLN A 58 3.50 -3.41 -15.80
N LEU A 59 4.79 -3.18 -15.57
CA LEU A 59 5.32 -2.78 -14.27
C LEU A 59 4.80 -1.40 -13.84
N TYR A 60 4.63 -0.48 -14.79
CA TYR A 60 4.10 0.84 -14.53
C TYR A 60 2.64 0.76 -14.05
N GLN A 61 1.81 -0.05 -14.72
CA GLN A 61 0.41 -0.26 -14.34
C GLN A 61 0.29 -0.95 -12.98
N GLU A 62 1.09 -1.96 -12.70
CA GLU A 62 1.12 -2.62 -11.39
C GLU A 62 1.47 -1.63 -10.27
N ALA A 63 2.53 -0.83 -10.45
CA ALA A 63 2.92 0.18 -9.47
C ALA A 63 1.84 1.27 -9.28
N LEU A 64 1.15 1.65 -10.36
CA LEU A 64 0.03 2.60 -10.32
C LEU A 64 -1.16 2.04 -9.53
N GLN A 65 -1.56 0.80 -9.81
CA GLN A 65 -2.66 0.12 -9.13
C GLN A 65 -2.39 -0.01 -7.63
N ILE A 66 -1.19 -0.45 -7.24
CA ILE A 66 -0.78 -0.52 -5.83
C ILE A 66 -0.88 0.86 -5.16
N SER A 67 -0.36 1.91 -5.80
CA SER A 67 -0.45 3.28 -5.29
C SER A 67 -1.90 3.74 -5.08
N GLN A 68 -2.82 3.39 -5.99
CA GLN A 68 -4.24 3.72 -5.86
C GLN A 68 -4.89 2.96 -4.70
N SER A 69 -4.62 1.66 -4.56
CA SER A 69 -5.10 0.85 -3.44
C SER A 69 -4.61 1.39 -2.10
N LEU A 70 -3.32 1.75 -2.00
CA LEU A 70 -2.77 2.40 -0.81
C LEU A 70 -3.46 3.73 -0.50
N SER A 71 -3.75 4.54 -1.52
CA SER A 71 -4.45 5.81 -1.35
C SER A 71 -5.88 5.62 -0.83
N GLY A 72 -6.63 4.67 -1.39
CA GLY A 72 -7.96 4.31 -0.91
C GLY A 72 -7.93 3.80 0.53
N PHE A 73 -6.91 3.01 0.85
CA PHE A 73 -6.74 2.43 2.17
C PHE A 73 -6.37 3.47 3.24
N ILE A 74 -5.48 4.42 2.92
CA ILE A 74 -5.20 5.59 3.77
C ILE A 74 -6.47 6.39 4.04
N LYS A 75 -7.30 6.63 3.02
CA LYS A 75 -8.56 7.36 3.16
C LYS A 75 -9.50 6.66 4.15
N TYR A 76 -9.67 5.35 4.01
CA TYR A 76 -10.47 4.53 4.93
C TYR A 76 -9.94 4.62 6.38
N LEU A 77 -8.63 4.47 6.59
CA LEU A 77 -8.05 4.49 7.94
C LEU A 77 -8.18 5.85 8.63
N LYS A 78 -8.14 6.95 7.88
CA LYS A 78 -8.31 8.30 8.43
C LYS A 78 -9.72 8.56 8.95
N THR A 79 -10.73 7.88 8.40
CA THR A 79 -12.14 8.01 8.81
C THR A 79 -12.61 6.87 9.71
N SER A 80 -11.78 5.84 9.93
CA SER A 80 -12.15 4.67 10.73
C SER A 80 -12.15 4.97 12.22
N GLU A 81 -13.24 4.61 12.91
CA GLU A 81 -13.38 4.72 14.37
C GLU A 81 -12.58 3.62 15.11
N LEU A 82 -12.14 2.59 14.40
CA LEU A 82 -11.35 1.49 14.94
C LEU A 82 -9.93 1.98 15.25
N ARG A 83 -9.65 2.29 16.52
CA ARG A 83 -8.32 2.71 16.98
C ARG A 83 -7.39 1.50 17.16
N GLY A 84 -6.13 1.66 16.75
CA GLY A 84 -5.07 0.69 17.00
C GLY A 84 -4.93 0.30 18.47
N THR A 85 -4.49 -0.93 18.73
CA THR A 85 -4.45 -1.54 20.07
C THR A 85 -3.32 -1.00 20.95
N LYS A 86 -2.40 -0.20 20.40
CA LYS A 86 -1.26 0.40 21.13
C LYS A 86 -1.66 1.31 22.30
N TYR A 87 -2.90 1.79 22.33
CA TYR A 87 -3.41 2.67 23.38
C TYR A 87 -4.50 2.01 24.25
N LYS A 88 -4.57 0.67 24.25
CA LYS A 88 -5.38 -0.09 25.22
C LYS A 88 -4.56 -0.51 26.42
#